data_AF-A0A7V1PHQ1-F1
#
_entry.id   AF-A0A7V1PHQ1-F1
#
_cell.length_a   1.000
_cell.length_b   1.000
_cell.length_c   1.000
_cell.angle_alpha   90.00
_cell.angle_beta   90.00
_cell.angle_gamma   90.00
#
_symmetry.space_group_name_H-M   'P 1'
#
loop_
_entity.id
_entity.type
_entity.pdbx_description
1 polymer ?
#
loop_
_entity_poly.entity_id
_entity_poly.type
_entity_poly.pdbx_seq_one_letter_code
_entity_poly.pdbx_strand_id
1 'polypeptide(L)'
;MAFLVSTPTTGIDSILATYSLLGPLFALFRPLAAIISGVFLGWLDYLLGGKKEKQVLISEHSHFKTKFNFKVKEVFRYGFYEVSQDIGKWLILGVVIGGVISVFLPKDFFSSYFPYPLDFLASLIIGVPLYVCATGSIPVAVSLMVKGFSPGAGLVFLIAGPATNAITLSFVRAKFKRRSFYLYLVSIILIALILGVIFNFIWYSFKENPDLLTPGAKGLPYPVKAVSGTVLFLVVVNSLFRKTSSFEPDYTIEVPDIHCQSCKLTLEGRLSKLKGIERVSVDVGGKIVKLKGEINKEKILKAIKEAGYNSQEDYE
;
A
#
# COMPACT_ATOMS: atom_id res chain seq x y z
N MET A 1 -9.83 12.05 4.59
CA MET A 1 -9.45 10.89 5.46
C MET A 1 -10.00 9.55 4.95
N ALA A 2 -11.27 9.47 4.51
CA ALA A 2 -11.87 8.24 3.97
C ALA A 2 -11.01 7.50 2.93
N PHE A 3 -10.45 8.22 1.96
CA PHE A 3 -9.57 7.66 0.92
C PHE A 3 -8.32 6.95 1.50
N LEU A 4 -7.68 7.55 2.51
CA LEU A 4 -6.44 7.02 3.11
C LEU A 4 -6.68 5.72 3.89
N VAL A 5 -7.89 5.51 4.41
CA VAL A 5 -8.27 4.28 5.12
C VAL A 5 -8.66 3.18 4.14
N SER A 6 -9.42 3.52 3.09
CA SER A 6 -10.02 2.51 2.22
C SER A 6 -9.04 1.91 1.20
N THR A 7 -8.15 2.73 0.65
CA THR A 7 -7.26 2.33 -0.45
C THR A 7 -6.31 1.15 -0.20
N PRO A 8 -5.58 1.06 0.94
CA PRO A 8 -4.61 -0.03 1.12
C PRO A 8 -5.26 -1.41 1.18
N THR A 9 -6.53 -1.48 1.59
CA THR A 9 -7.26 -2.73 1.84
C THR A 9 -8.22 -3.10 0.72
N THR A 10 -8.54 -2.18 -0.20
CA THR A 10 -9.42 -2.42 -1.36
C THR A 10 -8.66 -2.72 -2.66
N GLY A 11 -7.32 -2.71 -2.62
CA GLY A 11 -6.49 -3.07 -3.78
C GLY A 11 -6.78 -4.48 -4.30
N ILE A 12 -6.85 -4.63 -5.62
CA ILE A 12 -7.13 -5.93 -6.27
C ILE A 12 -6.06 -6.97 -5.93
N ASP A 13 -4.81 -6.53 -5.79
CA ASP A 13 -3.67 -7.31 -5.32
C ASP A 13 -3.89 -7.85 -3.90
N SER A 14 -4.34 -6.98 -2.99
CA SER A 14 -4.67 -7.35 -1.60
C SER A 14 -5.83 -8.33 -1.54
N ILE A 15 -6.88 -8.13 -2.35
CA ILE A 15 -8.05 -9.02 -2.42
C ILE A 15 -7.65 -10.41 -2.92
N LEU A 16 -6.92 -10.48 -4.03
CA LEU A 16 -6.48 -11.75 -4.61
C LEU A 16 -5.51 -12.50 -3.68
N ALA A 17 -4.59 -11.78 -3.04
CA ALA A 17 -3.70 -12.37 -2.04
C ALA A 17 -4.49 -12.88 -0.83
N THR A 18 -5.47 -12.12 -0.34
CA THR A 18 -6.33 -12.51 0.78
C THR A 18 -7.14 -13.76 0.43
N TYR A 19 -7.75 -13.80 -0.76
CA TYR A 19 -8.46 -14.98 -1.26
C TYR A 19 -7.55 -16.21 -1.33
N SER A 20 -6.33 -16.03 -1.84
CA SER A 20 -5.37 -17.12 -1.98
C SER A 20 -4.87 -17.69 -0.65
N LEU A 21 -4.80 -16.90 0.42
CA LEU A 21 -4.17 -17.27 1.70
C LEU A 21 -5.17 -17.51 2.85
N LEU A 22 -6.23 -16.71 2.93
CA LEU A 22 -7.21 -16.68 4.02
C LEU A 22 -8.62 -17.09 3.60
N GLY A 23 -8.83 -17.34 2.30
CA GLY A 23 -10.09 -17.83 1.77
C GLY A 23 -11.11 -16.75 1.39
N PRO A 24 -12.27 -17.18 0.86
CA PRO A 24 -13.29 -16.29 0.30
C PRO A 24 -13.90 -15.35 1.34
N LEU A 25 -14.05 -15.78 2.59
CA LEU A 25 -14.69 -14.95 3.62
C LEU A 25 -13.85 -13.71 3.94
N PHE A 26 -12.55 -13.88 4.18
CA PHE A 26 -11.65 -12.73 4.36
C PHE A 26 -11.54 -11.86 3.11
N ALA A 27 -11.51 -12.46 1.92
CA ALA A 27 -11.42 -11.72 0.65
C ALA A 27 -12.60 -10.78 0.42
N LEU A 28 -13.79 -11.14 0.91
CA LEU A 28 -14.99 -10.31 0.85
C LEU A 28 -15.06 -9.29 1.99
N PHE A 29 -14.82 -9.73 3.23
CA PHE A 29 -14.97 -8.87 4.40
C PHE A 29 -13.91 -7.78 4.46
N ARG A 30 -12.70 -8.03 3.97
CA ARG A 30 -11.60 -7.08 4.06
C ARG A 30 -11.86 -5.78 3.26
N PRO A 31 -12.29 -5.82 1.97
CA PRO A 31 -12.72 -4.63 1.24
C PRO A 31 -13.98 -3.98 1.83
N LEU A 32 -14.94 -4.79 2.27
CA LEU A 32 -16.18 -4.29 2.87
C LEU A 32 -15.86 -3.47 4.14
N ALA A 33 -15.01 -4.02 5.00
CA ALA A 33 -14.53 -3.37 6.22
C ALA A 33 -13.83 -2.04 5.93
N ALA A 34 -13.00 -2.00 4.89
CA ALA A 34 -12.30 -0.80 4.46
C ALA A 34 -13.26 0.32 4.03
N ILE A 35 -14.27 -0.03 3.24
CA ILE A 35 -15.29 0.91 2.75
C ILE A 35 -16.11 1.44 3.94
N ILE A 36 -16.60 0.55 4.81
CA ILE A 36 -17.35 0.92 6.02
C ILE A 36 -16.50 1.85 6.89
N SER A 37 -15.22 1.51 7.11
CA SER A 37 -14.30 2.32 7.90
C SER A 37 -14.08 3.70 7.31
N GLY A 38 -13.90 3.78 5.99
CA GLY A 38 -13.72 5.04 5.28
C GLY A 38 -14.95 5.94 5.33
N VAL A 39 -16.14 5.37 5.11
CA VAL A 39 -17.42 6.09 5.17
C VAL A 39 -17.68 6.60 6.58
N PHE A 40 -17.53 5.74 7.58
CA PHE A 40 -17.75 6.12 8.98
C PHE A 40 -16.80 7.21 9.44
N LEU A 41 -15.50 7.10 9.12
CA LEU A 41 -14.53 8.13 9.46
C LEU A 41 -14.82 9.46 8.76
N GLY A 42 -15.21 9.42 7.48
CA GLY A 42 -15.62 10.62 6.74
C GLY A 42 -16.86 11.28 7.34
N TRP A 43 -17.85 10.47 7.73
CA TRP A 43 -19.07 10.94 8.38
C TRP A 43 -18.80 11.54 9.76
N LEU A 44 -17.94 10.89 10.56
CA LEU A 44 -17.56 11.37 11.88
C LEU A 44 -16.79 12.71 11.82
N ASP A 45 -15.86 12.84 10.86
CA ASP A 45 -15.11 14.09 10.64
C ASP A 45 -16.04 15.24 10.21
N TYR A 46 -17.06 14.94 9.40
CA TYR A 46 -18.10 15.90 9.02
C TYR A 46 -18.90 16.39 10.24
N LEU A 47 -19.39 15.47 11.08
CA LEU A 47 -20.18 15.82 12.26
C LEU A 47 -19.39 16.61 13.32
N LEU A 48 -18.10 16.31 13.47
CA LEU A 48 -17.25 16.95 14.48
C LEU A 48 -16.65 18.29 14.02
N GLY A 49 -17.20 18.87 12.95
CA GLY A 49 -16.86 20.23 12.50
C GLY A 49 -15.56 20.29 11.72
N GLY A 50 -15.27 19.28 10.89
CA GLY A 50 -14.20 19.31 9.90
C GLY A 50 -14.30 20.58 9.06
N LYS A 51 -13.50 21.60 9.42
CA LYS A 51 -13.43 22.84 8.65
C LYS A 51 -12.93 22.46 7.26
N LYS A 52 -13.63 22.89 6.20
CA LYS A 52 -13.12 22.79 4.83
C LYS A 52 -11.72 23.42 4.82
N GLU A 53 -10.69 22.57 4.72
CA GLU A 53 -9.35 23.04 4.39
C GLU A 53 -9.51 23.88 3.12
N LYS A 54 -9.03 25.12 3.11
CA LYS A 54 -9.05 25.94 1.89
C LYS A 54 -8.37 25.09 0.81
N GLN A 55 -9.12 24.74 -0.23
CA GLN A 55 -8.52 24.19 -1.44
C GLN A 55 -7.46 25.21 -1.85
N VAL A 56 -6.19 24.81 -1.77
CA VAL A 56 -5.15 25.51 -2.51
C VAL A 56 -5.62 25.42 -3.95
N LEU A 57 -5.91 26.57 -4.56
CA LEU A 57 -6.13 26.69 -5.99
C LEU A 57 -4.84 26.21 -6.64
N ILE A 58 -4.78 24.91 -6.93
CA ILE A 58 -3.76 24.35 -7.80
C ILE A 58 -4.07 24.97 -9.15
N SER A 59 -3.14 25.77 -9.67
CA SER A 59 -3.22 26.31 -11.03
C SER A 59 -3.62 25.18 -11.97
N GLU A 60 -4.59 25.40 -12.85
CA GLU A 60 -4.98 24.42 -13.86
C GLU A 60 -3.75 24.02 -14.68
N HIS A 61 -3.12 22.91 -14.33
CA HIS A 61 -2.10 22.30 -15.17
C HIS A 61 -2.83 21.56 -16.28
N SER A 62 -2.46 21.83 -17.52
CA SER A 62 -3.03 21.15 -18.67
C SER A 62 -2.65 19.67 -18.62
N HIS A 63 -3.58 18.83 -18.19
CA HIS A 63 -3.43 17.38 -18.36
C HIS A 63 -3.39 17.08 -19.85
N PHE A 64 -2.18 16.91 -20.37
CA PHE A 64 -1.98 16.51 -21.75
C PHE A 64 -2.64 15.15 -21.96
N LYS A 65 -3.67 15.10 -22.81
CA LYS A 65 -4.29 13.84 -23.24
C LYS A 65 -3.22 12.99 -23.91
N THR A 66 -2.65 12.04 -23.18
CA THR A 66 -1.78 11.02 -23.75
C THR A 66 -2.60 10.22 -24.74
N LYS A 67 -2.14 10.14 -26.00
CA LYS A 67 -2.69 9.16 -26.95
C LYS A 67 -2.52 7.80 -26.31
N PHE A 68 -3.63 7.09 -26.10
CA PHE A 68 -3.69 5.79 -25.45
C PHE A 68 -3.14 4.70 -26.38
N ASN A 69 -1.85 4.77 -26.71
CA ASN A 69 -1.15 3.67 -27.36
C ASN A 69 -0.86 2.62 -26.29
N PHE A 70 -1.78 1.68 -26.14
CA PHE A 70 -1.68 0.60 -25.17
C PHE A 70 -0.50 -0.32 -25.52
N LYS A 71 0.65 -0.08 -24.91
CA LYS A 71 1.83 -0.94 -25.06
C LYS A 71 1.79 -2.02 -24.00
N VAL A 72 1.40 -3.23 -24.41
CA VAL A 72 1.36 -4.42 -23.54
C VAL A 72 2.69 -4.61 -22.78
N LYS A 73 3.84 -4.40 -23.44
CA LYS A 73 5.18 -4.47 -22.82
C LYS A 73 5.35 -3.53 -21.62
N GLU A 74 4.73 -2.35 -21.65
CA GLU A 74 4.82 -1.35 -20.59
C GLU A 74 3.96 -1.74 -19.38
N VAL A 75 2.80 -2.37 -19.62
CA VAL A 75 1.96 -2.97 -18.57
C VAL A 75 2.71 -4.10 -17.85
N PHE A 76 3.35 -5.00 -18.61
CA PHE A 76 4.14 -6.09 -18.01
C PHE A 76 5.36 -5.56 -17.24
N ARG A 77 6.08 -4.56 -17.77
CA ARG A 77 7.19 -3.92 -17.05
C ARG A 77 6.70 -3.28 -15.74
N TYR A 78 5.60 -2.54 -15.80
CA TYR A 78 5.02 -1.91 -14.62
C TYR A 78 4.64 -2.94 -13.54
N GLY A 79 3.84 -3.95 -13.91
CA GLY A 79 3.35 -4.95 -12.95
C GLY A 79 4.44 -5.85 -12.36
N PHE A 80 5.34 -6.39 -13.20
CA PHE A 80 6.33 -7.37 -12.75
C PHE A 80 7.64 -6.74 -12.25
N TYR A 81 7.99 -5.54 -12.71
CA TYR A 81 9.25 -4.90 -12.32
C TYR A 81 9.01 -3.77 -11.33
N GLU A 82 8.22 -2.76 -11.68
CA GLU A 82 8.08 -1.54 -10.86
C GLU A 82 7.26 -1.81 -9.58
N VAL A 83 6.05 -2.37 -9.71
CA VAL A 83 5.18 -2.66 -8.54
C VAL A 83 5.82 -3.68 -7.59
N SER A 84 6.44 -4.72 -8.15
CA SER A 84 7.13 -5.73 -7.35
C SER A 84 8.37 -5.18 -6.64
N GLN A 85 9.04 -4.18 -7.22
CA GLN A 85 10.15 -3.49 -6.57
C GLN A 85 9.71 -2.63 -5.38
N ASP A 86 8.52 -2.03 -5.46
CA ASP A 86 8.00 -1.17 -4.41
C ASP A 86 7.47 -1.98 -3.21
N ILE A 87 6.84 -3.14 -3.47
CA ILE A 87 6.19 -3.96 -2.42
C ILE A 87 7.10 -5.09 -1.92
N GLY A 88 8.02 -5.58 -2.75
CA GLY A 88 8.79 -6.82 -2.51
C GLY A 88 9.56 -6.84 -1.19
N LYS A 89 10.26 -5.74 -0.84
CA LYS A 89 11.01 -5.65 0.43
C LYS A 89 10.12 -5.84 1.67
N TRP A 90 8.97 -5.17 1.67
CA TRP A 90 7.99 -5.24 2.76
C TRP A 90 7.27 -6.59 2.82
N LEU A 91 7.00 -7.18 1.66
CA LEU A 91 6.44 -8.52 1.56
C LEU A 91 7.38 -9.57 2.18
N ILE A 92 8.68 -9.52 1.84
CA ILE A 92 9.70 -10.40 2.42
C ILE A 92 9.77 -10.23 3.92
N LEU A 93 9.81 -8.98 4.40
CA LEU A 93 9.82 -8.70 5.84
C LEU A 93 8.60 -9.32 6.54
N GLY A 94 7.41 -9.17 5.97
CA GLY A 94 6.18 -9.80 6.49
C GLY A 94 6.23 -11.32 6.51
N VAL A 95 6.77 -11.95 5.46
CA VAL A 95 6.95 -13.42 5.39
C VAL A 95 7.96 -13.91 6.43
N VAL A 96 9.10 -13.21 6.58
CA VAL A 96 10.12 -13.55 7.58
C VAL A 96 9.54 -13.41 8.99
N ILE A 97 8.84 -12.31 9.29
CA ILE A 97 8.19 -12.11 10.58
C ILE A 97 7.14 -13.20 10.84
N GLY A 98 6.29 -13.51 9.87
CA GLY A 98 5.30 -14.59 9.97
C GLY A 98 5.95 -15.96 10.21
N GLY A 99 7.07 -16.24 9.54
CA GLY A 99 7.87 -17.45 9.73
C GLY A 99 8.48 -17.54 11.13
N VAL A 100 9.09 -16.45 11.62
CA VAL A 100 9.63 -16.37 12.99
C VAL A 100 8.52 -16.59 14.01
N ILE A 101 7.38 -15.90 13.88
CA ILE A 101 6.22 -16.09 14.77
C ILE A 101 5.76 -17.55 14.71
N SER A 102 5.73 -18.15 13.52
CA SER A 102 5.30 -19.54 13.32
C SER A 102 6.23 -20.56 13.98
N VAL A 103 7.53 -20.29 14.09
CA VAL A 103 8.50 -21.20 14.72
C VAL A 103 8.58 -20.97 16.23
N PHE A 104 8.63 -19.72 16.67
CA PHE A 104 8.92 -19.38 18.06
C PHE A 104 7.68 -19.38 18.97
N LEU A 105 6.46 -19.12 18.46
CA LEU A 105 5.26 -19.14 19.30
C LEU A 105 4.63 -20.55 19.36
N PRO A 106 4.21 -21.06 20.53
CA PRO A 106 3.41 -22.28 20.66
C PRO A 106 2.04 -22.17 19.97
N LYS A 107 1.47 -23.30 19.50
CA LYS A 107 0.18 -23.34 18.79
C LYS A 107 -1.00 -22.79 19.60
N ASP A 108 -0.92 -22.85 20.92
CA ASP A 108 -1.99 -22.41 21.83
C ASP A 108 -1.60 -21.18 22.67
N PHE A 109 -0.59 -20.43 22.22
CA PHE A 109 -0.10 -19.27 22.96
C PHE A 109 -1.21 -18.23 23.15
N PHE A 110 -1.90 -17.85 22.08
CA PHE A 110 -2.92 -16.81 22.20
C PHE A 110 -4.22 -17.33 22.79
N SER A 111 -4.62 -18.57 22.51
CA SER A 111 -5.81 -19.17 23.14
C SER A 111 -5.65 -19.32 24.65
N SER A 112 -4.43 -19.53 25.15
CA SER A 112 -4.15 -19.69 26.59
C SER A 112 -3.95 -18.35 27.32
N TYR A 113 -3.19 -17.42 26.75
CA TYR A 113 -2.83 -16.15 27.41
C TYR A 113 -3.76 -14.99 27.06
N PHE A 114 -4.39 -15.00 25.88
CA PHE A 114 -5.26 -13.94 25.37
C PHE A 114 -6.57 -14.53 24.81
N PRO A 115 -7.40 -15.20 25.65
CA PRO A 115 -8.65 -15.77 25.20
C PRO A 115 -9.61 -14.67 24.70
N TYR A 116 -10.55 -15.04 23.82
CA TYR A 116 -11.56 -14.10 23.33
C TYR A 116 -12.31 -13.42 24.49
N PRO A 117 -12.49 -12.08 24.49
CA PRO A 117 -12.15 -11.12 23.42
C PRO A 117 -10.78 -10.41 23.58
N LEU A 118 -9.90 -10.86 24.47
CA LEU A 118 -8.59 -10.24 24.72
C LEU A 118 -7.62 -10.41 23.53
N ASP A 119 -7.83 -11.43 22.70
CA ASP A 119 -7.12 -11.62 21.43
C ASP A 119 -7.27 -10.41 20.49
N PHE A 120 -8.39 -9.68 20.57
CA PHE A 120 -8.58 -8.47 19.76
C PHE A 120 -7.65 -7.36 20.20
N LEU A 121 -7.48 -7.17 21.51
CA LEU A 121 -6.55 -6.20 22.06
C LEU A 121 -5.11 -6.60 21.75
N ALA A 122 -4.77 -7.88 21.88
CA ALA A 122 -3.48 -8.41 21.47
C ALA A 122 -3.21 -8.13 19.98
N SER A 123 -4.21 -8.32 19.12
CA SER A 123 -4.10 -8.06 17.68
C SER A 123 -3.79 -6.59 17.37
N LEU A 124 -4.34 -5.65 18.13
CA LEU A 124 -4.06 -4.22 17.99
C LEU A 124 -2.67 -3.86 18.49
N ILE A 125 -2.29 -4.37 19.67
CA ILE A 125 -0.96 -4.13 20.27
C ILE A 125 0.15 -4.67 19.37
N ILE A 126 -0.08 -5.80 18.71
CA ILE A 126 0.87 -6.37 17.74
C ILE A 126 0.78 -5.63 16.40
N GLY A 127 -0.42 -5.37 15.89
CA GLY A 127 -0.64 -4.83 14.55
C GLY A 127 -0.18 -3.39 14.36
N VAL A 128 -0.42 -2.52 15.34
CA VAL A 128 -0.10 -1.09 15.23
C VAL A 128 1.42 -0.83 15.13
N PRO A 129 2.30 -1.48 15.92
CA PRO A 129 3.74 -1.27 15.83
C PRO A 129 4.44 -2.04 14.71
N LEU A 130 3.86 -3.13 14.20
CA LEU A 130 4.53 -4.02 13.23
C LEU A 130 4.78 -3.33 11.86
N TYR A 131 4.08 -2.24 11.56
CA TYR A 131 4.23 -1.43 10.34
C TYR A 131 4.32 -2.24 9.04
N VAL A 132 3.36 -3.15 8.83
CA VAL A 132 3.33 -4.00 7.65
C VAL A 132 2.31 -3.52 6.63
N CYS A 133 2.69 -3.56 5.35
CA CYS A 133 1.79 -3.26 4.24
C CYS A 133 0.61 -4.24 4.17
N ALA A 134 -0.45 -3.88 3.44
CA ALA A 134 -1.66 -4.70 3.34
C ALA A 134 -1.41 -6.12 2.83
N THR A 135 -0.46 -6.31 1.94
CA THR A 135 -0.10 -7.63 1.40
C THR A 135 0.79 -8.40 2.37
N GLY A 136 1.79 -7.75 2.98
CA GLY A 136 2.69 -8.36 3.95
C GLY A 136 2.01 -8.75 5.27
N SER A 137 0.90 -8.10 5.65
CA SER A 137 0.18 -8.43 6.88
C SER A 137 -0.62 -9.72 6.78
N ILE A 138 -0.89 -10.23 5.57
CA ILE A 138 -1.62 -11.49 5.34
C ILE A 138 -0.89 -12.70 5.94
N PRO A 139 0.38 -12.99 5.56
CA PRO A 139 1.10 -14.14 6.12
C PRO A 139 1.31 -14.03 7.63
N VAL A 140 1.46 -12.81 8.16
CA VAL A 140 1.55 -12.59 9.61
C VAL A 140 0.21 -12.93 10.29
N ALA A 141 -0.91 -12.47 9.74
CA ALA A 141 -2.24 -12.78 10.26
C ALA A 141 -2.53 -14.28 10.24
N VAL A 142 -2.22 -14.97 9.13
CA VAL A 142 -2.34 -16.43 9.03
C VAL A 142 -1.52 -17.12 10.13
N SER A 143 -0.27 -16.68 10.33
CA SER A 143 0.61 -17.24 11.35
C SER A 143 0.01 -17.05 12.74
N LEU A 144 -0.49 -15.87 13.08
CA LEU A 144 -1.12 -15.59 14.37
C LEU A 144 -2.41 -16.41 14.59
N MET A 145 -3.23 -16.59 13.55
CA MET A 145 -4.44 -17.42 13.60
C MET A 145 -4.10 -18.90 13.86
N VAL A 146 -3.05 -19.42 13.23
CA VAL A 146 -2.54 -20.79 13.50
C VAL A 146 -2.00 -20.92 14.94
N LYS A 147 -1.67 -19.81 15.62
CA LYS A 147 -1.23 -19.75 17.02
C LYS A 147 -2.36 -19.45 18.03
N GLY A 148 -3.61 -19.47 17.58
CA GLY A 148 -4.78 -19.36 18.44
C GLY A 148 -5.50 -18.01 18.41
N PHE A 149 -5.17 -17.08 17.50
CA PHE A 149 -6.06 -15.93 17.24
C PHE A 149 -7.38 -16.39 16.64
N SER A 150 -8.49 -15.84 17.14
CA SER A 150 -9.77 -16.01 16.46
C SER A 150 -9.73 -15.35 15.06
N PRO A 151 -10.55 -15.82 14.11
CA PRO A 151 -10.61 -15.21 12.78
C PRO A 151 -10.93 -13.71 12.82
N GLY A 152 -11.78 -13.27 13.75
CA GLY A 152 -12.08 -11.87 14.00
C GLY A 152 -10.85 -11.08 14.45
N ALA A 153 -10.01 -11.61 15.34
CA ALA A 153 -8.74 -10.98 15.72
C ALA A 153 -7.76 -10.87 14.53
N GLY A 154 -7.75 -11.89 13.66
CA GLY A 154 -7.06 -11.83 12.37
C GLY A 154 -7.54 -10.67 11.49
N LEU A 155 -8.86 -10.46 11.40
CA LEU A 155 -9.43 -9.34 10.63
C LEU A 155 -9.07 -7.98 11.25
N VAL A 156 -9.14 -7.86 12.58
CA VAL A 156 -8.76 -6.64 13.31
C VAL A 156 -7.31 -6.28 12.98
N PHE A 157 -6.39 -7.25 13.01
CA PHE A 157 -5.00 -7.05 12.62
C PHE A 157 -4.85 -6.60 11.15
N LEU A 158 -5.60 -7.20 10.23
CA LEU A 158 -5.55 -6.89 8.79
C LEU A 158 -6.13 -5.52 8.42
N ILE A 159 -6.99 -4.95 9.26
CA ILE A 159 -7.51 -3.59 9.15
C ILE A 159 -6.54 -2.62 9.82
N ALA A 160 -6.20 -2.86 11.09
CA ALA A 160 -5.42 -1.94 11.90
C ALA A 160 -3.98 -1.78 11.39
N GLY A 161 -3.30 -2.87 11.04
CA GLY A 161 -1.89 -2.84 10.62
C GLY A 161 -1.64 -1.90 9.42
N PRO A 162 -2.28 -2.13 8.26
CA PRO A 162 -2.07 -1.28 7.08
C PRO A 162 -2.58 0.16 7.26
N ALA A 163 -3.66 0.34 8.03
CA ALA A 163 -4.25 1.65 8.27
C ALA A 163 -3.41 2.51 9.23
N THR A 164 -2.72 1.90 10.19
CA THR A 164 -1.88 2.61 11.17
C THR A 164 -0.42 2.73 10.75
N ASN A 165 -0.13 2.54 9.46
CA ASN A 165 1.25 2.62 8.97
C ASN A 165 1.87 4.01 9.21
N ALA A 166 3.18 4.04 9.48
CA ALA A 166 3.88 5.27 9.85
C ALA A 166 3.81 6.36 8.77
N ILE A 167 3.75 5.99 7.48
CA ILE A 167 3.70 6.94 6.36
C ILE A 167 2.35 7.66 6.34
N THR A 168 1.25 6.91 6.37
CA THR A 168 -0.11 7.43 6.45
C THR A 168 -0.29 8.24 7.72
N LEU A 169 0.20 7.74 8.86
CA LEU A 169 0.08 8.42 10.14
C LEU A 169 0.89 9.74 10.16
N SER A 170 2.09 9.75 9.58
CA SER A 170 2.93 10.94 9.44
C SER A 170 2.30 11.96 8.48
N PHE A 171 1.75 11.51 7.35
CA PHE A 171 1.02 12.35 6.42
C PHE A 171 -0.22 12.97 7.08
N VAL A 172 -1.02 12.17 7.79
CA VAL A 172 -2.20 12.64 8.52
C VAL A 172 -1.80 13.63 9.60
N ARG A 173 -0.72 13.37 10.34
CA ARG A 173 -0.22 14.28 11.37
C ARG A 173 0.34 15.59 10.81
N ALA A 174 0.97 15.55 9.63
CA ALA A 174 1.55 16.70 8.98
C ALA A 174 0.50 17.61 8.31
N LYS A 175 -0.58 17.02 7.79
CA LYS A 175 -1.62 17.76 7.05
C LYS A 175 -2.87 18.09 7.86
N PHE A 176 -3.13 17.38 8.96
CA PHE A 176 -4.33 17.59 9.77
C PHE A 176 -3.99 18.01 11.20
N LYS A 177 -4.94 18.69 11.85
CA LYS A 177 -4.82 19.10 13.25
C LYS A 177 -4.79 17.88 14.18
N ARG A 178 -4.17 18.05 15.37
CA ARG A 178 -4.11 17.00 16.42
C ARG A 178 -5.46 16.34 16.70
N ARG A 179 -6.56 17.10 16.71
CA ARG A 179 -7.92 16.55 16.91
C ARG A 179 -8.28 15.51 15.84
N SER A 180 -8.15 15.85 14.56
CA SER A 180 -8.49 14.95 13.45
C SER A 180 -7.56 13.73 13.39
N PHE A 181 -6.31 13.87 13.83
CA PHE A 181 -5.39 12.75 13.98
C PHE A 181 -5.87 11.71 15.02
N TYR A 182 -6.27 12.15 16.21
CA TYR A 182 -6.79 11.23 17.22
C TYR A 182 -8.15 10.64 16.82
N LEU A 183 -9.01 11.42 16.15
CA LEU A 183 -10.25 10.92 15.59
C LEU A 183 -10.01 9.83 14.55
N TYR A 184 -9.02 10.01 13.67
CA TYR A 184 -8.57 8.99 12.72
C TYR A 184 -8.18 7.69 13.43
N LEU A 185 -7.28 7.77 14.41
CA LEU A 185 -6.75 6.59 15.12
C LEU A 185 -7.86 5.85 15.90
N VAL A 186 -8.63 6.58 16.71
CA VAL A 186 -9.69 6.00 17.54
C VAL A 186 -10.77 5.38 16.67
N SER A 187 -11.17 6.03 15.57
CA SER A 187 -12.18 5.49 14.67
C SER A 187 -11.74 4.17 14.03
N ILE A 188 -10.49 4.09 13.55
CA ILE A 188 -9.98 2.85 12.95
C ILE A 188 -9.98 1.71 13.95
N ILE A 189 -9.53 1.97 15.18
CA ILE A 189 -9.52 0.96 16.26
C ILE A 189 -10.95 0.50 16.57
N LEU A 190 -11.87 1.44 16.78
CA LEU A 190 -13.27 1.13 17.11
C LEU A 190 -13.94 0.30 16.01
N ILE A 191 -13.79 0.71 14.75
CA ILE A 191 -14.41 0.02 13.63
C ILE A 191 -13.78 -1.36 13.42
N ALA A 192 -12.46 -1.48 13.55
CA ALA A 192 -11.78 -2.76 13.45
C ALA A 192 -12.31 -3.74 14.50
N LEU A 193 -12.46 -3.31 15.76
CA LEU A 193 -13.04 -4.12 16.84
C LEU A 193 -14.48 -4.52 16.54
N ILE A 194 -15.34 -3.57 16.15
CA ILE A 194 -16.76 -3.85 15.83
C ILE A 194 -16.86 -4.87 14.69
N LEU A 195 -16.11 -4.65 13.60
CA LEU A 195 -16.11 -5.56 12.45
C LEU A 195 -15.49 -6.91 12.77
N GLY A 196 -14.49 -6.98 13.65
CA GLY A 196 -13.95 -8.24 14.16
C GLY A 196 -14.98 -9.05 14.94
N VAL A 197 -15.80 -8.39 15.78
CA VAL A 197 -16.89 -9.07 16.52
C VAL A 197 -17.94 -9.58 15.53
N ILE A 198 -18.34 -8.75 14.58
CA ILE A 198 -19.28 -9.14 13.52
C ILE A 198 -18.72 -10.32 12.70
N PHE A 199 -17.43 -10.30 12.37
CA PHE A 199 -16.79 -11.37 11.63
C PHE A 199 -16.82 -12.69 12.40
N ASN A 200 -16.47 -12.67 13.69
CA ASN A 200 -16.58 -13.86 14.54
C ASN A 200 -18.03 -14.35 14.65
N PHE A 201 -18.98 -13.44 14.85
CA PHE A 201 -20.40 -13.80 14.89
C PHE A 201 -20.86 -14.51 13.61
N ILE A 202 -20.45 -14.00 12.45
CA ILE A 202 -20.75 -14.60 11.15
C ILE A 202 -20.03 -15.94 11.01
N TRP A 203 -18.76 -16.03 11.40
CA TRP A 203 -17.99 -17.27 11.38
C TRP A 203 -18.66 -18.39 12.19
N TYR A 204 -19.10 -18.10 13.42
CA TYR A 204 -19.84 -19.04 14.25
C TYR A 204 -21.22 -19.37 13.69
N SER A 205 -21.91 -18.40 13.09
CA SER A 205 -23.22 -18.60 12.44
C SER A 205 -23.14 -19.57 11.26
N PHE A 206 -22.02 -19.56 10.53
CA PHE A 206 -21.70 -20.53 9.49
C PHE A 206 -21.12 -21.85 10.05
N LYS A 207 -21.34 -22.16 11.33
CA LYS A 207 -20.89 -23.41 11.99
C LYS A 207 -19.40 -23.71 11.80
N GLU A 208 -18.58 -22.66 11.73
CA GLU A 208 -17.13 -22.80 11.54
C GLU A 208 -16.74 -23.57 10.27
N ASN A 209 -17.56 -23.44 9.21
CA ASN A 209 -17.33 -24.11 7.93
C ASN A 209 -15.90 -23.83 7.41
N PRO A 210 -15.01 -24.82 7.41
CA PRO A 210 -13.59 -24.59 7.11
C PRO A 210 -13.41 -24.04 5.69
N ASP A 211 -14.27 -24.43 4.75
CA ASP A 211 -14.20 -24.01 3.35
C ASP A 211 -14.18 -22.49 3.16
N LEU A 212 -14.84 -21.74 4.06
CA LEU A 212 -14.90 -20.28 4.01
C LEU A 212 -13.55 -19.60 4.36
N LEU A 213 -12.69 -20.28 5.11
CA LEU A 213 -11.33 -19.85 5.46
C LEU A 213 -10.24 -20.63 4.74
N THR A 214 -10.62 -21.63 3.92
CA THR A 214 -9.61 -22.40 3.20
C THR A 214 -8.98 -21.56 2.08
N PRO A 215 -7.64 -21.66 1.90
CA PRO A 215 -6.93 -21.02 0.80
C PRO A 215 -7.62 -21.32 -0.56
N GLY A 216 -8.05 -20.28 -1.27
CA GLY A 216 -8.76 -20.41 -2.55
C GLY A 216 -7.94 -21.07 -3.67
N ALA A 217 -6.62 -21.16 -3.48
CA ALA A 217 -5.71 -21.82 -4.43
C ALA A 217 -5.82 -23.35 -4.44
N LYS A 218 -6.64 -24.00 -3.59
CA LYS A 218 -6.74 -25.48 -3.54
C LYS A 218 -7.01 -26.12 -4.92
N GLY A 219 -7.82 -25.48 -5.77
CA GLY A 219 -8.18 -26.00 -7.10
C GLY A 219 -7.13 -25.85 -8.22
N LEU A 220 -6.01 -25.15 -7.99
CA LEU A 220 -4.99 -24.99 -9.04
C LEU A 220 -4.09 -26.24 -9.16
N PRO A 221 -3.78 -26.70 -10.39
CA PRO A 221 -2.86 -27.81 -10.60
C PRO A 221 -1.47 -27.47 -10.07
N TYR A 222 -0.81 -28.46 -9.46
CA TYR A 222 0.53 -28.33 -8.86
C TYR A 222 1.57 -27.61 -9.76
N PRO A 223 1.71 -27.92 -11.06
CA PRO A 223 2.70 -27.24 -11.91
C PRO A 223 2.46 -25.73 -11.99
N VAL A 224 1.20 -25.28 -12.02
CA VAL A 224 0.88 -23.84 -12.07
C VAL A 224 1.23 -23.16 -10.75
N LYS A 225 1.00 -23.81 -9.61
CA LYS A 225 1.41 -23.29 -8.29
C LYS A 225 2.92 -23.19 -8.18
N ALA A 226 3.64 -24.23 -8.59
CA ALA A 226 5.09 -24.27 -8.55
C ALA A 226 5.69 -23.17 -9.44
N VAL A 227 5.27 -23.09 -10.71
CA VAL A 227 5.79 -22.09 -11.65
C VAL A 227 5.47 -20.67 -11.19
N SER A 228 4.22 -20.38 -10.80
CA SER A 228 3.85 -19.03 -10.34
C SER A 228 4.56 -18.64 -9.05
N GLY A 229 4.71 -19.57 -8.10
CA GLY A 229 5.48 -19.37 -6.88
C GLY A 229 6.97 -19.11 -7.15
N THR A 230 7.60 -19.89 -8.03
CA THR A 230 9.00 -19.70 -8.42
C THR A 230 9.22 -18.36 -9.12
N VAL A 231 8.34 -18.00 -10.05
CA VAL A 231 8.41 -16.70 -10.75
C VAL A 231 8.26 -15.55 -9.75
N LEU A 232 7.28 -15.61 -8.86
CA LEU A 232 7.07 -14.60 -7.82
C LEU A 232 8.29 -14.50 -6.89
N PHE A 233 8.83 -15.64 -6.45
CA PHE A 233 10.02 -15.68 -5.61
C PHE A 233 11.22 -15.02 -6.29
N LEU A 234 11.50 -15.36 -7.55
CA LEU A 234 12.60 -14.75 -8.31
C LEU A 234 12.42 -13.24 -8.48
N VAL A 235 11.21 -12.78 -8.78
CA VAL A 235 10.90 -11.35 -8.93
C VAL A 235 11.10 -10.60 -7.61
N VAL A 236 10.61 -11.17 -6.52
CA VAL A 236 10.71 -10.58 -5.17
C VAL A 236 12.16 -10.60 -4.65
N VAL A 237 12.91 -11.66 -4.92
CA VAL A 237 14.35 -11.73 -4.59
C VAL A 237 15.14 -10.73 -5.44
N ASN A 238 14.84 -10.58 -6.73
CA ASN A 238 15.48 -9.59 -7.57
C ASN A 238 15.23 -8.15 -7.07
N SER A 239 14.07 -7.88 -6.45
CA SER A 239 13.77 -6.61 -5.80
C SER A 239 14.73 -6.27 -4.63
N LEU A 240 15.28 -7.28 -3.94
CA LEU A 240 16.29 -7.07 -2.88
C LEU A 240 17.62 -6.53 -3.42
N PHE A 241 18.02 -6.96 -4.62
CA PHE A 241 19.29 -6.60 -5.24
C PHE A 241 19.28 -5.25 -5.95
N ARG A 242 18.28 -4.40 -5.68
CA ARG A 242 18.19 -3.07 -6.25
C ARG A 242 19.43 -2.25 -5.86
N LYS A 243 20.37 -2.12 -6.80
CA LYS A 243 21.18 -0.91 -6.91
C LYS A 243 20.21 0.21 -7.27
N THR A 244 19.93 1.12 -6.34
CA THR A 244 19.55 2.47 -6.72
C THR A 244 20.58 2.90 -7.75
N SER A 245 20.19 3.06 -9.02
CA SER A 245 21.10 3.59 -10.03
C SER A 245 21.29 5.07 -9.73
N SER A 246 22.07 5.36 -8.69
CA SER A 246 22.67 6.65 -8.47
C SER A 246 23.70 6.80 -9.58
N PHE A 247 23.29 7.43 -10.68
CA PHE A 247 24.24 8.00 -11.61
C PHE A 247 24.54 9.41 -11.14
N GLU A 248 25.78 9.85 -11.33
CA GLU A 248 26.18 11.23 -11.12
C GLU A 248 25.49 12.08 -12.20
N PRO A 249 24.58 13.01 -11.82
CA PRO A 249 23.81 13.79 -12.78
C PRO A 249 24.62 14.99 -13.29
N ASP A 250 24.52 15.28 -14.59
CA ASP A 250 25.07 16.52 -15.16
C ASP A 250 24.16 17.72 -14.81
N TYR A 251 22.85 17.47 -14.67
CA TYR A 251 21.86 18.48 -14.29
C TYR A 251 20.91 17.95 -13.21
N THR A 252 20.63 18.80 -12.22
CA THR A 252 19.59 18.59 -11.20
C THR A 252 18.64 19.78 -11.23
N ILE A 253 17.36 19.52 -11.46
CA ILE A 253 16.32 20.56 -11.53
C ILE A 253 15.24 20.26 -10.48
N GLU A 254 14.92 21.26 -9.67
CA GLU A 254 13.81 21.20 -8.71
C GLU A 254 12.49 21.48 -9.43
N VAL A 255 11.53 20.57 -9.28
CA VAL A 255 10.21 20.64 -9.91
C VAL A 255 9.17 20.46 -8.79
N PRO A 256 8.76 21.56 -8.13
CA PRO A 256 7.98 21.50 -6.90
C PRO A 256 6.58 20.88 -7.08
N ASP A 257 6.08 20.85 -8.31
CA ASP A 257 4.75 20.35 -8.69
C ASP A 257 4.65 18.81 -8.83
N ILE A 258 5.77 18.08 -8.66
CA ILE A 258 5.75 16.62 -8.75
C ILE A 258 5.17 16.01 -7.47
N HIS A 259 4.09 15.24 -7.62
CA HIS A 259 3.35 14.69 -6.49
C HIS A 259 3.09 13.18 -6.52
N CYS A 260 3.16 12.52 -7.68
CA CYS A 260 2.84 11.11 -7.78
C CYS A 260 3.74 10.34 -8.75
N GLN A 261 3.67 9.01 -8.70
CA GLN A 261 4.43 8.16 -9.62
C GLN A 261 3.98 8.29 -11.08
N SER A 262 2.74 8.68 -11.33
CA SER A 262 2.29 8.98 -12.70
C SER A 262 2.99 10.25 -13.25
N CYS A 263 3.19 11.27 -12.40
CA CYS A 263 3.98 12.46 -12.76
C CYS A 263 5.43 12.08 -13.07
N LYS A 264 6.02 11.20 -12.25
CA LYS A 264 7.36 10.65 -12.48
C LYS A 264 7.47 10.01 -13.86
N LEU A 265 6.60 9.04 -14.17
CA LEU A 265 6.61 8.31 -15.43
C LEU A 265 6.39 9.24 -16.64
N THR A 266 5.53 10.25 -16.49
CA THR A 266 5.27 11.25 -17.55
C THR A 266 6.51 12.09 -17.84
N LEU A 267 7.18 12.60 -16.80
CA LEU A 267 8.40 13.39 -16.93
C LEU A 267 9.57 12.56 -17.47
N GLU A 268 9.83 11.37 -16.90
CA GLU A 268 10.89 10.48 -17.37
C GLU A 268 10.67 10.08 -18.84
N GLY A 269 9.44 9.75 -19.22
CA GLY A 269 9.09 9.36 -20.58
C GLY A 269 9.17 10.48 -21.62
N ARG A 270 9.13 11.75 -21.20
CA ARG A 270 9.28 12.93 -22.08
C ARG A 270 10.73 13.37 -22.18
N LEU A 271 11.40 13.50 -21.04
CA LEU A 271 12.79 13.93 -20.98
C LEU A 271 13.70 12.90 -21.65
N SER A 272 13.44 11.60 -21.50
CA SER A 272 14.22 10.55 -22.20
C SER A 272 14.10 10.58 -23.73
N LYS A 273 13.14 11.30 -24.31
CA LYS A 273 12.99 11.43 -25.78
C LYS A 273 13.76 12.61 -26.36
N LEU A 274 14.32 13.48 -25.52
CA LEU A 274 15.13 14.60 -26.00
C LEU A 274 16.46 14.07 -26.55
N LYS A 275 16.85 14.54 -27.73
CA LYS A 275 18.14 14.19 -28.34
C LYS A 275 19.29 14.74 -27.49
N GLY A 276 20.17 13.87 -27.01
CA GLY A 276 21.32 14.23 -26.16
C GLY A 276 21.20 13.78 -24.71
N ILE A 277 20.05 13.21 -24.29
CA ILE A 277 19.87 12.67 -22.94
C ILE A 277 20.17 11.16 -22.92
N GLU A 278 21.09 10.76 -22.06
CA GLU A 278 21.46 9.35 -21.83
C GLU A 278 20.57 8.71 -20.76
N ARG A 279 20.33 9.41 -19.65
CA ARG A 279 19.53 8.92 -18.52
C ARG A 279 18.73 10.03 -17.85
N VAL A 280 17.54 9.65 -17.39
CA VAL A 280 16.65 10.50 -16.58
C VAL A 280 16.22 9.72 -15.36
N SER A 281 16.24 10.35 -14.20
CA SER A 281 15.64 9.83 -12.98
C SER A 281 14.88 10.94 -12.27
N VAL A 282 13.60 10.72 -12.01
CA VAL A 282 12.77 11.66 -11.27
C VAL A 282 12.52 11.13 -9.86
N ASP A 283 12.86 11.93 -8.86
CA ASP A 283 12.61 11.65 -7.45
C ASP A 283 11.39 12.46 -6.98
N VAL A 284 10.28 11.76 -6.78
CA VAL A 284 9.02 12.35 -6.29
C VAL A 284 9.13 12.78 -4.83
N GLY A 285 9.93 12.07 -4.02
CA GLY A 285 10.11 12.39 -2.60
C GLY A 285 10.96 13.64 -2.40
N GLY A 286 12.02 13.79 -3.21
CA GLY A 286 12.88 14.96 -3.23
C GLY A 286 12.40 16.11 -4.11
N LYS A 287 11.35 15.91 -4.93
CA LYS A 287 10.85 16.86 -5.95
C LYS A 287 11.95 17.31 -6.93
N ILE A 288 12.86 16.41 -7.26
CA ILE A 288 14.02 16.67 -8.12
C ILE A 288 14.03 15.78 -9.36
N VAL A 289 14.44 16.37 -10.48
CA VAL A 289 14.69 15.69 -11.74
C VAL A 289 16.19 15.65 -11.98
N LYS A 290 16.76 14.45 -12.02
CA LYS A 290 18.18 14.19 -12.30
C LYS A 290 18.35 13.77 -13.75
N LEU A 291 19.26 14.41 -14.46
CA LEU A 291 19.49 14.21 -15.89
C LEU A 291 20.97 13.98 -16.15
N LYS A 292 21.27 13.06 -17.06
CA LYS A 292 22.62 12.80 -17.58
C LYS A 292 22.60 12.87 -19.10
N GLY A 293 23.47 13.67 -19.68
CA GLY A 293 23.60 13.89 -21.12
C GLY A 293 23.97 15.33 -21.50
N GLU A 294 24.51 15.48 -22.69
CA GLU A 294 24.90 16.77 -23.27
C GLU A 294 23.69 17.46 -23.90
N ILE A 295 22.97 18.26 -23.11
CA ILE A 295 21.86 19.07 -23.62
C ILE A 295 21.84 20.44 -22.93
N ASN A 296 21.41 21.45 -23.67
CA ASN A 296 21.31 22.81 -23.12
C ASN A 296 20.19 22.90 -22.06
N LYS A 297 20.48 23.52 -20.91
CA LYS A 297 19.58 23.66 -19.75
C LYS A 297 18.23 24.27 -20.14
N GLU A 298 18.23 25.26 -21.03
CA GLU A 298 17.00 25.90 -21.53
C GLU A 298 16.04 24.92 -22.23
N LYS A 299 16.58 23.96 -22.99
CA LYS A 299 15.76 22.94 -23.67
C LYS A 299 15.13 21.99 -22.66
N ILE A 300 15.80 21.72 -21.55
CA ILE A 300 15.28 20.89 -20.46
C ILE A 300 14.12 21.61 -19.78
N LEU A 301 14.32 22.87 -19.38
CA LEU A 301 13.28 23.68 -18.74
C LEU A 301 12.04 23.82 -19.63
N LYS A 302 12.26 24.08 -20.92
CA LYS A 302 11.17 24.12 -21.90
C LYS A 302 10.41 22.80 -21.98
N ALA A 303 11.10 21.66 -21.97
CA ALA A 303 10.46 20.34 -22.00
C ALA A 303 9.69 20.00 -20.71
N ILE A 304 10.17 20.46 -19.55
CA ILE A 304 9.46 20.33 -18.27
C ILE A 304 8.16 21.16 -18.31
N LYS A 305 8.24 22.39 -18.83
CA LYS A 305 7.09 23.29 -19.00
C LYS A 305 6.08 22.76 -20.03
N GLU A 306 6.55 22.23 -21.16
CA GLU A 306 5.72 21.55 -22.15
C GLU A 306 5.08 20.26 -21.61
N ALA A 307 5.67 19.65 -20.58
CA ALA A 307 5.08 18.52 -19.87
C ALA A 307 4.02 18.93 -18.82
N GLY A 308 3.81 20.25 -18.61
CA GLY A 308 2.80 20.80 -17.71
C GLY A 308 3.27 21.00 -16.27
N TYR A 309 4.58 20.98 -16.02
CA TYR A 309 5.19 21.18 -14.70
C TYR A 309 6.02 22.47 -14.68
N ASN A 310 6.06 23.17 -13.54
CA ASN A 310 6.96 24.30 -13.37
C ASN A 310 8.25 23.87 -12.67
N SER A 311 9.35 24.49 -13.08
CA SER A 311 10.62 24.39 -12.37
C SER A 311 10.69 25.44 -11.27
N GLN A 312 11.56 25.25 -10.27
CA GLN A 312 11.75 26.27 -9.22
C GLN A 312 12.21 27.63 -9.79
N GLU A 313 12.93 27.61 -10.92
CA GLU A 313 13.37 28.80 -11.66
C GLU A 313 12.20 29.57 -12.31
N ASP A 314 11.00 29.00 -12.41
CA ASP A 314 9.79 29.72 -12.85
C ASP A 314 9.12 30.52 -11.70
N TYR A 315 9.57 30.35 -10.44
CA TYR A 315 9.04 31.03 -9.26
C TYR A 315 9.96 32.14 -8.71
N GLU A 316 11.18 32.28 -9.26
CA GLU A 316 12.12 33.39 -9.01
C GLU A 316 11.98 34.48 -10.07
#